data_AF-A0A7D9K833-F1
#
_entry.id   AF-A0A7D9K833-F1
#
_cell.length_a   1.000
_cell.length_b   1.000
_cell.length_c   1.000
_cell.angle_alpha   90.00
_cell.angle_beta   90.00
_cell.angle_gamma   90.00
#
_symmetry.space_group_name_H-M   'P 1'
#
loop_
_entity.id
_entity.type
_entity.pdbx_description
1 polymer ?
#
loop_
_entity_poly.entity_id
_entity_poly.type
_entity_poly.pdbx_seq_one_letter_code
_entity_poly.pdbx_strand_id
1 'polypeptide(L)'
;MLLFQVMDSRQSISDRYYQALYAKLLDPHLRLSSKQAMFLNVIYKSLKIDTSLKRVKAFVKRLLQVCSTQPPAFVCGVLYLLSEIGKVKPGIKSLVTQPEELDEEEHFTDVVDTTEDTNNPPSPAQNDVTKAPNNADHVTSSHGHVFVDSSRTPGYQANARNPLYSGADSSCLWEIMKLSRHYHPSVSRFAQNMLQGENITYDGDPLSDFTLMRFLDRFVYKNPKKKDQ
;
A
#
# COMPACT_ATOMS: atom_id res chain seq x y z
N MET A 1 -21.94 3.95 -9.74
CA MET A 1 -21.75 4.90 -10.86
C MET A 1 -22.56 6.18 -10.66
N LEU A 2 -23.85 6.07 -10.37
CA LEU A 2 -24.74 7.22 -10.12
C LEU A 2 -24.20 8.21 -9.08
N LEU A 3 -23.70 7.73 -7.95
CA LEU A 3 -23.22 8.61 -6.88
C LEU A 3 -22.01 9.46 -7.31
N PHE A 4 -21.09 8.89 -8.10
CA PHE A 4 -19.99 9.65 -8.70
C PHE A 4 -20.53 10.72 -9.67
N GLN A 5 -21.42 10.34 -10.59
CA GLN A 5 -21.98 11.26 -11.59
C GLN A 5 -22.76 12.43 -10.96
N VAL A 6 -23.54 12.16 -9.91
CA VAL A 6 -24.33 13.18 -9.21
C VAL A 6 -23.43 14.13 -8.42
N MET A 7 -22.33 13.64 -7.84
CA MET A 7 -21.41 14.49 -7.07
C MET A 7 -20.47 15.28 -7.97
N ASP A 8 -20.05 14.69 -9.09
CA ASP A 8 -19.22 15.35 -10.11
C ASP A 8 -19.99 16.47 -10.81
N SER A 9 -21.25 16.23 -11.20
CA SER A 9 -22.09 17.28 -11.81
C SER A 9 -22.38 18.46 -10.88
N ARG A 10 -22.37 18.23 -9.57
CA ARG A 10 -22.52 19.26 -8.54
C ARG A 10 -21.19 19.83 -8.05
N GLN A 11 -20.06 19.39 -8.61
CA GLN A 11 -18.70 19.72 -8.16
C GLN A 11 -18.51 19.58 -6.64
N SER A 12 -19.22 18.63 -6.02
CA SER A 12 -19.35 18.52 -4.57
C SER A 12 -18.87 17.14 -4.08
N ILE A 13 -17.80 16.62 -4.65
CA ILE A 13 -17.25 15.31 -4.26
C ILE A 13 -16.60 15.45 -2.88
N SER A 14 -17.30 14.97 -1.86
CA SER A 14 -16.85 15.04 -0.47
C SER A 14 -15.87 13.93 -0.08
N ASP A 15 -15.12 14.14 1.00
CA ASP A 15 -14.23 13.12 1.56
C ASP A 15 -14.96 11.83 1.93
N ARG A 16 -16.23 11.92 2.32
CA ARG A 16 -17.07 10.75 2.64
C ARG A 16 -17.24 9.82 1.44
N TYR A 17 -17.29 10.37 0.22
CA TYR A 17 -17.31 9.58 -1.00
C TYR A 17 -16.03 8.74 -1.14
N TYR A 18 -14.87 9.38 -1.00
CA TYR A 18 -13.60 8.69 -1.11
C TYR A 18 -13.39 7.68 0.01
N GLN A 19 -13.82 7.97 1.24
CA GLN A 19 -13.79 7.00 2.33
C GLN A 19 -14.62 5.75 2.01
N ALA A 20 -15.83 5.93 1.48
CA ALA A 20 -16.69 4.82 1.09
C ALA A 20 -16.10 4.01 -0.07
N LEU A 21 -15.55 4.69 -1.09
CA LEU A 21 -14.89 4.05 -2.22
C LEU A 21 -13.63 3.29 -1.77
N TYR A 22 -12.84 3.88 -0.88
CA TYR A 22 -11.62 3.30 -0.32
C TYR A 22 -11.94 2.06 0.51
N ALA A 23 -12.99 2.10 1.33
CA ALA A 23 -13.47 0.93 2.08
C ALA A 23 -13.96 -0.19 1.15
N LYS A 24 -14.65 0.16 0.05
CA LYS A 24 -15.18 -0.82 -0.91
C LYS A 24 -14.10 -1.65 -1.61
N LEU A 25 -12.87 -1.15 -1.69
CA LEU A 25 -11.73 -1.92 -2.23
C LEU A 25 -11.42 -3.20 -1.43
N LEU A 26 -11.68 -3.20 -0.12
CA LEU A 26 -11.42 -4.35 0.75
C LEU A 26 -12.60 -5.33 0.83
N ASP A 27 -13.67 -5.11 0.08
CA ASP A 27 -14.82 -6.01 0.06
C ASP A 27 -14.45 -7.37 -0.57
N PRO A 28 -14.55 -8.49 0.17
CA PRO A 28 -14.25 -9.82 -0.37
C PRO A 28 -15.07 -10.17 -1.61
N HIS A 29 -16.28 -9.63 -1.74
CA HIS A 29 -17.17 -9.89 -2.87
C HIS A 29 -16.70 -9.21 -4.16
N LEU A 30 -15.70 -8.32 -4.11
CA LEU A 30 -15.13 -7.69 -5.30
C LEU A 30 -14.57 -8.72 -6.29
N ARG A 31 -13.96 -9.80 -5.79
CA ARG A 31 -13.42 -10.88 -6.62
C ARG A 31 -14.48 -11.56 -7.47
N LEU A 32 -15.68 -11.75 -6.92
CA LEU A 32 -16.76 -12.50 -7.56
C LEU A 32 -17.72 -11.60 -8.34
N SER A 33 -17.53 -10.29 -8.27
CA SER A 33 -18.42 -9.34 -8.93
C SER A 33 -18.29 -9.39 -10.45
N SER A 34 -19.41 -9.49 -11.15
CA SER A 34 -19.46 -9.30 -12.61
C SER A 34 -19.28 -7.84 -13.03
N LYS A 35 -19.17 -6.90 -12.08
CA LYS A 35 -19.11 -5.45 -12.32
C LYS A 35 -17.73 -4.84 -12.06
N GLN A 36 -16.68 -5.67 -12.07
CA GLN A 36 -15.29 -5.23 -11.88
C GLN A 36 -14.88 -4.10 -12.84
N ALA A 37 -15.22 -4.21 -14.13
CA ALA A 37 -14.93 -3.17 -15.12
C ALA A 37 -15.56 -1.82 -14.76
N MET A 38 -16.84 -1.81 -14.39
CA MET A 38 -17.52 -0.58 -13.96
C MET A 38 -16.92 0.00 -12.69
N PHE A 39 -16.48 -0.86 -11.76
CA PHE A 39 -15.85 -0.43 -10.52
C PHE A 39 -14.48 0.22 -10.77
N LEU A 40 -13.62 -0.40 -11.58
CA LEU A 40 -12.33 0.18 -11.99
C LEU A 40 -12.52 1.50 -12.75
N ASN A 41 -13.54 1.60 -13.60
CA ASN A 41 -13.88 2.85 -14.28
C ASN A 41 -14.26 3.98 -13.32
N VAL A 42 -15.04 3.67 -12.27
CA VAL A 42 -15.36 4.66 -11.22
C VAL A 42 -14.08 5.08 -10.49
N ILE A 43 -13.22 4.13 -10.12
CA ILE A 43 -11.94 4.44 -9.47
C ILE A 43 -11.07 5.34 -10.35
N TYR A 44 -10.88 5.00 -11.62
CA TYR A 44 -10.09 5.80 -12.55
C TYR A 44 -10.61 7.24 -12.62
N LYS A 45 -11.92 7.42 -12.85
CA LYS A 45 -12.52 8.75 -12.96
C LYS A 45 -12.34 9.56 -11.67
N SER A 46 -12.56 8.94 -10.51
CA SER A 46 -12.40 9.59 -9.21
C SER A 46 -10.96 9.99 -8.94
N LEU A 47 -10.01 9.08 -9.14
CA LEU A 47 -8.59 9.37 -8.93
C LEU A 47 -8.03 10.37 -9.94
N LYS A 48 -8.60 10.45 -11.15
CA LYS A 48 -8.18 11.41 -12.17
C LYS A 48 -8.51 12.85 -11.78
N ILE A 49 -9.70 13.09 -11.22
CA ILE A 49 -10.16 14.45 -10.82
C ILE A 49 -9.74 14.84 -9.39
N ASP A 50 -9.37 13.87 -8.56
CA ASP A 50 -8.95 14.14 -7.18
C ASP A 50 -7.74 15.08 -7.10
N THR A 51 -7.81 16.12 -6.27
CA THR A 51 -6.73 17.09 -6.07
C THR A 51 -5.73 16.63 -4.99
N SER A 52 -6.12 15.72 -4.09
CA SER A 52 -5.27 15.27 -3.00
C SER A 52 -4.36 14.13 -3.44
N LEU A 53 -3.07 14.43 -3.65
CA LEU A 53 -2.09 13.39 -3.97
C LEU A 53 -1.93 12.35 -2.86
N LYS A 54 -2.01 12.75 -1.58
CA LYS A 54 -1.94 11.81 -0.44
C LYS A 54 -3.03 10.75 -0.53
N ARG A 55 -4.26 11.17 -0.84
CA ARG A 55 -5.39 10.26 -1.06
C ARG A 55 -5.17 9.36 -2.26
N VAL A 56 -4.72 9.91 -3.40
CA VAL A 56 -4.44 9.10 -4.59
C VAL A 56 -3.37 8.04 -4.29
N LYS A 57 -2.28 8.41 -3.60
CA LYS A 57 -1.22 7.49 -3.17
C LYS A 57 -1.78 6.35 -2.28
N ALA A 58 -2.68 6.66 -1.35
CA ALA A 58 -3.38 5.66 -0.55
C ALA A 58 -4.22 4.68 -1.37
N PHE A 59 -4.96 5.18 -2.36
CA PHE A 59 -5.71 4.32 -3.28
C PHE A 59 -4.79 3.41 -4.10
N VAL A 60 -3.68 3.95 -4.63
CA VAL A 60 -2.67 3.18 -5.38
C VAL A 60 -2.14 2.03 -4.52
N LYS A 61 -1.72 2.33 -3.29
CA LYS A 61 -1.18 1.35 -2.34
C LYS A 61 -2.18 0.25 -2.03
N ARG A 62 -3.42 0.60 -1.68
CA ARG A 62 -4.49 -0.37 -1.38
C ARG A 62 -4.88 -1.20 -2.60
N LEU A 63 -4.93 -0.61 -3.80
CA LEU A 63 -5.24 -1.34 -5.04
C LEU A 63 -4.22 -2.44 -5.31
N LEU A 64 -2.93 -2.14 -5.12
CA LEU A 64 -1.86 -3.12 -5.28
C LEU A 64 -1.91 -4.22 -4.21
N GLN A 65 -2.32 -3.89 -2.99
CA GLN A 65 -2.58 -4.90 -1.95
C GLN A 65 -3.71 -5.84 -2.34
N VAL A 66 -4.83 -5.29 -2.83
CA VAL A 66 -5.97 -6.09 -3.31
C VAL A 66 -5.54 -7.00 -4.47
N CYS A 67 -4.69 -6.53 -5.38
CA CYS A 67 -4.16 -7.33 -6.50
C CYS A 67 -3.50 -8.64 -6.07
N SER A 68 -2.90 -8.70 -4.88
CA SER A 68 -2.25 -9.92 -4.37
C SER A 68 -3.21 -11.10 -4.23
N THR A 69 -4.51 -10.84 -4.22
CA THR A 69 -5.53 -11.88 -4.13
C THR A 69 -6.26 -12.06 -5.46
N GLN A 70 -6.26 -11.10 -6.38
CA GLN A 70 -7.18 -11.08 -7.53
C GLN A 70 -6.72 -11.93 -8.72
N PRO A 71 -7.62 -12.34 -9.65
CA PRO A 71 -7.24 -13.05 -10.86
C PRO A 71 -6.40 -12.16 -11.81
N PRO A 72 -5.58 -12.75 -12.70
CA PRO A 72 -4.67 -12.00 -13.58
C PRO A 72 -5.34 -10.89 -14.38
N ALA A 73 -6.54 -11.13 -14.90
CA ALA A 73 -7.33 -10.15 -15.66
C ALA A 73 -7.55 -8.85 -14.86
N PHE A 74 -7.97 -8.99 -13.60
CA PHE A 74 -8.17 -7.85 -12.71
C PHE A 74 -6.85 -7.14 -12.39
N VAL A 75 -5.79 -7.90 -12.11
CA VAL A 75 -4.47 -7.34 -11.81
C VAL A 75 -3.94 -6.52 -12.99
N CYS A 76 -4.02 -7.05 -14.22
CA CYS A 76 -3.65 -6.31 -15.42
C CYS A 76 -4.48 -5.04 -15.59
N GLY A 77 -5.79 -5.10 -15.33
CA GLY A 77 -6.66 -3.93 -15.39
C GLY A 77 -6.29 -2.84 -14.36
N VAL A 78 -5.92 -3.25 -13.15
CA VAL A 78 -5.42 -2.31 -12.12
C VAL A 78 -4.08 -1.71 -12.53
N LEU A 79 -3.10 -2.52 -12.96
CA LEU A 79 -1.78 -2.01 -13.37
C LEU A 79 -1.91 -1.02 -14.54
N TYR A 80 -2.75 -1.32 -15.53
CA TYR A 80 -3.06 -0.40 -16.62
C TYR A 80 -3.67 0.91 -16.13
N LEU A 81 -4.71 0.83 -15.27
CA LEU A 81 -5.33 2.00 -14.64
C LEU A 81 -4.30 2.85 -13.90
N LEU A 82 -3.42 2.23 -13.11
CA LEU A 82 -2.37 2.93 -12.35
C LEU A 82 -1.36 3.61 -13.28
N SER A 83 -1.00 2.99 -14.40
CA SER A 83 -0.16 3.63 -15.42
C SER A 83 -0.81 4.88 -16.00
N GLU A 84 -2.11 4.82 -16.33
CA GLU A 84 -2.86 5.98 -16.81
C GLU A 84 -2.97 7.10 -15.76
N ILE A 85 -3.20 6.75 -14.49
CA ILE A 85 -3.18 7.75 -13.41
C ILE A 85 -1.78 8.35 -13.23
N GLY A 86 -0.72 7.56 -13.40
CA GLY A 86 0.67 8.04 -13.34
C GLY A 86 1.04 9.05 -14.43
N LYS A 87 0.36 9.01 -15.59
CA LYS A 87 0.49 10.03 -16.64
C LYS A 87 -0.10 11.37 -16.21
N VAL A 88 -1.25 11.35 -15.52
CA VAL A 88 -1.96 12.55 -15.07
C VAL A 88 -1.38 13.09 -13.76
N LYS A 89 -0.88 12.20 -12.90
CA LYS A 89 -0.39 12.50 -11.55
C LYS A 89 1.01 11.93 -11.36
N PRO A 90 2.07 12.59 -11.88
CA PRO A 90 3.43 12.06 -11.82
C PRO A 90 3.94 11.89 -10.37
N GLY A 91 3.36 12.60 -9.40
CA GLY A 91 3.69 12.45 -7.97
C GLY A 91 3.48 11.04 -7.39
N ILE A 92 2.73 10.15 -8.05
CA ILE A 92 2.64 8.75 -7.62
C ILE A 92 3.93 7.97 -7.90
N LYS A 93 4.73 8.39 -8.89
CA LYS A 93 6.00 7.73 -9.25
C LYS A 93 7.01 7.80 -8.11
N SER A 94 6.89 8.81 -7.24
CA SER A 94 7.74 8.95 -6.06
C SER A 94 7.67 7.72 -5.14
N LEU A 95 6.54 7.02 -5.10
CA LEU A 95 6.36 5.81 -4.29
C LEU A 95 7.14 4.58 -4.81
N VAL A 96 7.70 4.68 -6.02
CA VAL A 96 8.54 3.62 -6.63
C VAL A 96 10.00 4.03 -6.61
N THR A 97 10.29 5.31 -6.82
CA THR A 97 11.66 5.82 -7.00
C THR A 97 12.33 6.29 -5.72
N GLN A 98 11.56 6.77 -4.73
CA GLN A 98 12.10 7.27 -3.48
C GLN A 98 12.01 6.17 -2.41
N PRO A 99 13.08 5.93 -1.63
CA PRO A 99 13.03 5.00 -0.50
C PRO A 99 12.14 5.55 0.63
N GLU A 100 11.68 4.66 1.52
CA GLU A 100 10.99 5.08 2.74
C GLU A 100 12.01 5.78 3.65
N GLU A 101 11.70 6.99 4.09
CA GLU A 101 12.46 7.66 5.15
C GLU A 101 12.12 6.94 6.45
N LEU A 102 13.00 6.02 6.84
CA LEU A 102 12.96 5.45 8.18
C LEU A 102 13.60 6.49 9.09
N ASP A 103 12.81 7.09 9.99
CA ASP A 103 13.33 7.79 11.17
C ASP A 103 13.98 6.74 12.10
N GLU A 104 15.09 6.16 11.64
CA GLU A 104 16.05 5.49 12.50
C GLU A 104 16.79 6.62 13.22
N GLU A 105 16.32 6.99 14.41
CA GLU A 105 17.15 7.72 15.36
C GLU A 105 18.49 6.98 15.46
N GLU A 106 19.56 7.58 14.94
CA GLU A 106 20.90 7.03 15.01
C GLU A 106 21.27 6.83 16.49
N HIS A 107 21.17 5.59 16.97
CA HIS A 107 21.56 5.25 18.33
C HIS A 107 23.08 5.17 18.40
N PHE A 108 23.73 6.30 18.64
CA PHE A 108 25.13 6.32 19.04
C PHE A 108 25.25 5.59 20.38
N THR A 109 26.01 4.51 20.41
CA THR A 109 26.46 3.90 21.66
C THR A 109 27.89 4.39 21.85
N ASP A 110 28.14 5.20 22.87
CA ASP A 110 29.48 5.69 23.17
C ASP A 110 30.42 4.49 23.34
N VAL A 111 31.50 4.45 22.55
CA VAL A 111 32.57 3.47 22.74
C VAL A 111 33.24 3.83 24.05
N VAL A 112 33.28 2.88 24.99
CA VAL A 112 34.04 3.07 26.23
C VAL A 112 35.51 3.17 25.83
N ASP A 113 36.11 4.36 25.96
CA ASP A 113 37.52 4.59 25.71
C ASP A 113 38.34 3.70 26.67
N THR A 114 38.93 2.63 26.14
CA THR A 114 39.84 1.75 26.87
C THR A 114 41.30 2.18 26.65
N THR A 115 41.62 3.43 26.99
CA THR A 115 42.99 3.98 27.17
C THR A 115 42.82 5.33 27.89
N GLU A 116 43.11 5.55 29.17
CA GLU A 116 44.38 5.33 29.86
C GLU A 116 44.21 5.13 31.40
N ASP A 117 44.99 4.17 31.92
CA ASP A 117 45.68 4.10 33.23
C ASP A 117 44.98 3.96 34.61
N THR A 118 44.90 2.68 34.99
CA THR A 118 45.44 2.04 36.23
C THR A 118 44.78 2.19 37.60
N ASN A 119 44.50 0.99 38.16
CA ASN A 119 44.39 0.59 39.57
C ASN A 119 43.08 0.84 40.31
N ASN A 120 42.12 -0.10 40.16
CA ASN A 120 41.47 -0.71 41.32
C ASN A 120 40.90 -2.11 40.99
N PRO A 121 41.13 -3.15 41.83
CA PRO A 121 40.50 -4.46 41.66
C PRO A 121 39.03 -4.44 42.11
N PRO A 122 38.24 -5.47 41.70
CA PRO A 122 36.78 -5.44 41.76
C PRO A 122 36.25 -5.84 43.15
N SER A 123 35.13 -5.27 43.57
CA SER A 123 34.34 -5.81 44.68
C SER A 123 32.85 -5.47 44.51
N PRO A 124 31.98 -6.32 45.06
CA PRO A 124 30.75 -6.75 44.41
C PRO A 124 29.52 -5.98 44.85
N ALA A 125 28.44 -6.19 44.09
CA ALA A 125 27.07 -5.82 44.41
C ALA A 125 26.69 -6.06 45.88
N GLN A 126 26.08 -5.05 46.50
CA GLN A 126 25.02 -5.11 47.52
C GLN A 126 24.48 -3.67 47.66
N ASN A 127 23.19 -3.45 47.34
CA ASN A 127 22.03 -3.45 48.26
C ASN A 127 22.17 -2.32 49.29
N ASP A 128 21.18 -1.53 49.69
CA ASP A 128 19.73 -1.59 49.83
C ASP A 128 19.36 -0.10 50.19
N VAL A 129 18.14 0.41 50.22
CA VAL A 129 17.19 0.21 51.32
C VAL A 129 15.82 0.67 50.84
N THR A 130 15.05 -0.35 50.50
CA THR A 130 13.63 -0.57 50.76
C THR A 130 13.03 0.27 51.92
N LYS A 131 11.88 0.93 51.71
CA LYS A 131 10.89 1.18 52.77
C LYS A 131 9.56 0.51 52.44
N ALA A 132 9.06 -0.16 53.47
CA ALA A 132 8.12 -1.27 53.56
C ALA A 132 6.65 -0.94 53.20
N PRO A 133 5.78 -1.97 53.10
CA PRO A 133 4.43 -1.90 52.52
C PRO A 133 3.38 -1.57 53.58
N ASN A 134 2.26 -0.95 53.17
CA ASN A 134 1.01 -0.99 53.90
C ASN A 134 -0.16 -1.00 52.90
N ASN A 135 -0.95 -2.07 52.94
CA ASN A 135 -2.24 -2.17 52.29
C ASN A 135 -3.30 -1.46 53.14
N ALA A 136 -4.10 -0.59 52.51
CA ALA A 136 -5.55 -0.45 52.75
C ALA A 136 -6.16 0.49 51.68
N ASP A 137 -6.92 -0.12 50.77
CA ASP A 137 -8.17 0.36 50.17
C ASP A 137 -8.34 1.85 49.79
N HIS A 138 -8.22 2.14 48.49
CA HIS A 138 -9.20 3.01 47.82
C HIS A 138 -9.33 2.68 46.33
N VAL A 139 -10.48 2.12 45.97
CA VAL A 139 -10.93 1.92 44.58
C VAL A 139 -11.37 3.28 44.03
N THR A 140 -10.64 3.82 43.04
CA THR A 140 -11.23 4.71 42.03
C THR A 140 -10.58 4.49 40.66
N SER A 141 -11.41 3.91 39.81
CA SER A 141 -11.38 3.80 38.35
C SER A 141 -10.51 4.81 37.58
N SER A 142 -9.78 4.27 36.61
CA SER A 142 -9.53 4.80 35.25
C SER A 142 -8.97 6.22 35.12
N HIS A 143 -7.73 6.33 34.65
CA HIS A 143 -7.35 6.97 33.39
C HIS A 143 -5.82 6.86 33.29
N GLY A 144 -5.36 5.73 32.75
CA GLY A 144 -3.94 5.59 32.41
C GLY A 144 -3.61 6.57 31.31
N HIS A 145 -2.98 7.69 31.67
CA HIS A 145 -2.24 8.51 30.73
C HIS A 145 -1.02 7.70 30.29
N VAL A 146 -1.22 6.90 29.23
CA VAL A 146 -0.11 6.45 28.40
C VAL A 146 0.47 7.73 27.80
N PHE A 147 1.67 8.11 28.24
CA PHE A 147 2.46 9.11 27.55
C PHE A 147 2.75 8.56 26.15
N VAL A 148 1.89 8.90 25.20
CA VAL A 148 2.12 8.66 23.77
C VAL A 148 3.19 9.64 23.36
N ASP A 149 4.41 9.13 23.22
CA ASP A 149 5.49 9.80 22.52
C ASP A 149 4.96 10.25 21.14
N SER A 150 4.79 11.57 21.00
CA SER A 150 4.09 12.21 19.88
C SER A 150 5.01 12.46 18.68
N SER A 151 6.17 11.79 18.62
CA SER A 151 7.21 11.99 17.61
C SER A 151 7.18 10.97 16.46
N ARG A 152 6.41 9.87 16.56
CA ARG A 152 6.32 8.88 15.47
C ARG A 152 5.14 9.17 14.55
N THR A 153 5.40 9.56 13.30
CA THR A 153 4.36 9.42 12.27
C THR A 153 4.03 7.92 12.15
N PRO A 154 2.77 7.51 12.37
CA PRO A 154 2.44 6.10 12.27
C PRO A 154 2.68 5.65 10.82
N GLY A 155 3.51 4.61 10.64
CA GLY A 155 3.74 3.98 9.35
C GLY A 155 2.43 3.53 8.68
N TYR A 156 2.51 3.11 7.42
CA TYR A 156 1.33 2.82 6.61
C TYR A 156 0.32 1.88 7.30
N GLN A 157 -0.93 2.35 7.44
CA GLN A 157 -2.04 1.61 8.03
C GLN A 157 -2.97 1.03 6.95
N ALA A 158 -2.86 -0.28 6.71
CA ALA A 158 -3.62 -0.98 5.67
C ALA A 158 -5.15 -0.90 5.86
N ASN A 159 -5.62 -0.94 7.10
CA ASN A 159 -7.05 -0.94 7.47
C ASN A 159 -7.60 0.47 7.77
N ALA A 160 -6.84 1.55 7.50
CA ALA A 160 -7.30 2.91 7.74
C ALA A 160 -8.62 3.20 7.01
N ARG A 161 -9.58 3.80 7.74
CA ARG A 161 -10.89 4.16 7.18
C ARG A 161 -10.80 5.34 6.23
N ASN A 162 -10.00 6.34 6.57
CA ASN A 162 -9.79 7.53 5.74
C ASN A 162 -8.48 7.42 4.96
N PRO A 163 -8.50 7.46 3.62
CA PRO A 163 -7.29 7.39 2.81
C PRO A 163 -6.32 8.56 3.05
N LEU A 164 -6.79 9.72 3.54
CA LEU A 164 -5.91 10.85 3.83
C LEU A 164 -4.95 10.61 5.00
N TYR A 165 -5.31 9.71 5.91
CA TYR A 165 -4.58 9.44 7.15
C TYR A 165 -4.00 8.03 7.19
N SER A 166 -3.86 7.35 6.03
CA SER A 166 -3.33 5.99 6.00
C SER A 166 -1.81 5.90 6.01
N GLY A 167 -1.07 7.01 5.94
CA GLY A 167 0.39 7.01 5.85
C GLY A 167 0.94 6.36 4.57
N ALA A 168 0.17 6.39 3.47
CA ALA A 168 0.60 5.79 2.20
C ALA A 168 1.54 6.69 1.40
N ASP A 169 1.66 7.96 1.80
CA ASP A 169 2.54 8.94 1.17
C ASP A 169 4.01 8.73 1.50
N SER A 170 4.31 8.16 2.67
CA SER A 170 5.65 7.81 3.16
C SER A 170 6.05 6.35 2.90
N SER A 171 5.17 5.51 2.36
CA SER A 171 5.47 4.10 2.08
C SER A 171 5.70 3.80 0.60
N CYS A 172 6.68 2.95 0.30
CA CYS A 172 7.02 2.46 -1.03
C CYS A 172 6.06 1.39 -1.53
N LEU A 173 5.91 1.23 -2.85
CA LEU A 173 5.03 0.23 -3.47
C LEU A 173 5.67 -1.18 -3.57
N TRP A 174 6.04 -1.76 -2.42
CA TRP A 174 6.65 -3.11 -2.34
C TRP A 174 5.82 -4.22 -3.00
N GLU A 175 4.49 -4.05 -3.08
CA GLU A 175 3.59 -4.99 -3.71
C GLU A 175 3.89 -5.18 -5.21
N ILE A 176 4.39 -4.14 -5.89
CA ILE A 176 4.77 -4.22 -7.32
C ILE A 176 5.93 -5.19 -7.51
N MET A 177 6.88 -5.24 -6.57
CA MET A 177 8.00 -6.18 -6.64
C MET A 177 7.53 -7.64 -6.60
N LYS A 178 6.44 -7.93 -5.87
CA LYS A 178 5.81 -9.27 -5.90
C LYS A 178 5.11 -9.52 -7.24
N LEU A 179 4.42 -8.51 -7.78
CA LEU A 179 3.74 -8.61 -9.08
C LEU A 179 4.70 -8.77 -10.26
N SER A 180 5.93 -8.24 -10.18
CA SER A 180 6.95 -8.42 -11.23
C SER A 180 7.39 -9.88 -11.38
N ARG A 181 7.19 -10.70 -10.35
CA ARG A 181 7.47 -12.15 -10.33
C ARG A 181 6.20 -13.00 -10.44
N HIS A 182 5.09 -12.42 -10.90
CA HIS A 182 3.81 -13.10 -11.02
C HIS A 182 3.83 -14.18 -12.12
N TYR A 183 3.10 -15.28 -11.91
CA TYR A 183 3.07 -16.42 -12.84
C TYR A 183 2.52 -16.05 -14.23
N HIS A 184 1.61 -15.08 -14.30
CA HIS A 184 1.04 -14.61 -15.55
C HIS A 184 2.00 -13.62 -16.25
N PRO A 185 2.45 -13.89 -17.49
CA PRO A 185 3.51 -13.12 -18.14
C PRO A 185 3.14 -11.64 -18.36
N SER A 186 1.88 -11.34 -18.69
CA SER A 186 1.45 -9.94 -18.86
C SER A 186 1.45 -9.16 -17.55
N VAL A 187 1.15 -9.82 -16.42
CA VAL A 187 1.17 -9.15 -15.10
C VAL A 187 2.60 -8.80 -14.73
N SER A 188 3.52 -9.77 -14.89
CA SER A 188 4.95 -9.57 -14.67
C SER A 188 5.50 -8.44 -15.52
N ARG A 189 5.20 -8.43 -16.83
CA ARG A 189 5.64 -7.38 -17.75
C ARG A 189 5.08 -6.00 -17.39
N PHE A 190 3.78 -5.91 -17.09
CA PHE A 190 3.16 -4.65 -16.70
C PHE A 190 3.76 -4.09 -15.40
N ALA A 191 4.01 -4.95 -14.42
CA ALA A 191 4.67 -4.55 -13.18
C ALA A 191 6.12 -4.12 -13.39
N GLN A 192 6.87 -4.80 -14.28
CA GLN A 192 8.25 -4.41 -14.64
C GLN A 192 8.29 -3.03 -15.31
N ASN A 193 7.40 -2.78 -16.28
CA ASN A 193 7.30 -1.47 -16.92
C ASN A 193 7.03 -0.37 -15.87
N MET A 194 6.14 -0.63 -14.92
CA MET A 194 5.83 0.30 -13.84
C MET A 194 7.02 0.56 -12.90
N LEU A 195 7.86 -0.45 -12.62
CA LEU A 195 9.11 -0.29 -11.86
C LEU A 195 10.15 0.53 -12.63
N GLN A 196 10.23 0.36 -13.95
CA GLN A 196 11.12 1.13 -14.83
C GLN A 196 10.62 2.55 -15.10
N GLY A 197 9.40 2.88 -14.65
CA GLY A 197 8.77 4.18 -14.91
C GLY A 197 8.23 4.32 -16.33
N GLU A 198 8.19 3.23 -17.10
CA GLU A 198 7.60 3.14 -18.43
C GLU A 198 6.07 3.10 -18.36
N ASN A 199 5.44 3.63 -19.39
CA ASN A 199 3.99 3.56 -19.52
C ASN A 199 3.56 2.22 -20.08
N ILE A 200 2.45 1.68 -19.59
CA ILE A 200 1.83 0.47 -20.13
C ILE A 200 0.95 0.90 -21.30
N THR A 201 1.23 0.37 -22.49
CA THR A 201 0.37 0.51 -23.67
C THR A 201 -0.30 -0.82 -23.96
N TYR A 202 -1.63 -0.81 -24.07
CA TYR A 202 -2.42 -1.99 -24.38
C TYR A 202 -3.69 -1.59 -25.11
N ASP A 203 -3.86 -2.08 -26.34
CA ASP A 203 -4.97 -1.68 -27.21
C ASP A 203 -6.28 -2.45 -26.93
N GLY A 204 -6.21 -3.55 -26.19
CA GLY A 204 -7.36 -4.41 -25.84
C GLY A 204 -8.00 -4.08 -24.50
N ASP A 205 -8.92 -4.95 -24.05
CA ASP A 205 -9.50 -4.86 -22.70
C ASP A 205 -8.81 -5.89 -21.78
N PRO A 206 -7.96 -5.46 -20.83
CA PRO A 206 -7.25 -6.38 -19.95
C PRO A 206 -8.16 -7.32 -19.16
N LEU A 207 -9.36 -6.85 -18.80
CA LEU A 207 -10.31 -7.63 -18.01
C LEU A 207 -10.92 -8.78 -18.81
N SER A 208 -11.04 -8.62 -20.12
CA SER A 208 -11.58 -9.64 -21.02
C SER A 208 -10.48 -10.54 -21.57
N ASP A 209 -9.37 -9.95 -22.00
CA ASP A 209 -8.30 -10.63 -22.75
C ASP A 209 -7.41 -11.54 -21.90
N PHE A 210 -7.22 -11.23 -20.61
CA PHE A 210 -6.38 -12.02 -19.70
C PHE A 210 -7.20 -12.95 -18.79
N THR A 211 -8.44 -13.26 -19.17
CA THR A 211 -9.24 -14.28 -18.49
C THR A 211 -8.72 -15.68 -18.81
N LEU A 212 -8.93 -16.62 -17.88
CA LEU A 212 -8.55 -18.02 -18.09
C LEU A 212 -9.24 -18.62 -19.33
N MET A 213 -10.51 -18.29 -19.56
CA MET A 213 -11.24 -18.78 -20.73
C MET A 213 -10.60 -18.31 -22.04
N ARG A 214 -10.29 -17.01 -22.17
CA ARG A 214 -9.59 -16.49 -23.34
C ARG A 214 -8.19 -17.07 -23.50
N PHE A 215 -7.50 -17.32 -22.40
CA PHE A 215 -6.22 -18.01 -22.43
C PHE A 215 -6.35 -19.43 -23.00
N LEU A 216 -7.33 -20.20 -22.53
CA LEU A 216 -7.58 -21.56 -23.01
C LEU A 216 -7.98 -21.58 -24.48
N ASP A 217 -8.85 -20.67 -24.91
CA ASP A 217 -9.20 -20.51 -26.33
C ASP A 217 -7.94 -20.27 -27.17
N ARG A 218 -7.11 -19.30 -26.77
CA ARG A 218 -5.85 -18.99 -27.47
C ARG A 218 -4.87 -20.15 -27.42
N PHE A 219 -4.88 -20.95 -26.36
CA PHE A 219 -3.99 -22.11 -26.22
C PHE A 219 -4.39 -23.23 -27.19
N VAL A 220 -5.69 -23.55 -27.27
CA VAL A 220 -6.22 -24.60 -28.16
C VAL A 220 -6.05 -24.22 -29.63
N TYR A 221 -6.33 -22.97 -29.99
CA TYR A 221 -6.23 -22.51 -31.38
C TYR A 221 -4.82 -22.04 -31.78
N LYS A 222 -3.81 -22.18 -30.89
CA LYS A 222 -2.43 -21.82 -31.25
C LYS A 222 -1.84 -22.89 -32.15
N ASN A 223 -1.51 -22.50 -33.37
CA ASN A 223 -0.74 -23.38 -34.25
C ASN A 223 0.59 -23.76 -33.57
N PRO A 224 0.97 -25.06 -33.58
CA PRO A 224 2.20 -25.52 -32.96
C PRO A 224 3.38 -24.76 -33.56
N LYS A 225 4.30 -24.29 -32.68
CA LYS A 225 5.51 -23.62 -33.15
C LYS A 225 6.31 -24.62 -33.99
N LYS A 226 6.65 -24.24 -35.23
CA LYS A 226 7.59 -25.01 -36.05
C LYS A 226 8.89 -25.13 -35.25
N LYS A 227 9.40 -26.34 -35.09
CA LYS A 227 10.76 -26.52 -34.57
C LYS A 227 11.69 -25.95 -35.62
N ASP A 228 12.52 -24.99 -35.24
CA ASP A 228 13.65 -24.58 -36.08
C ASP A 228 14.54 -25.83 -36.23
N GLN A 229 14.63 -26.33 -37.47
CA GLN A 229 15.51 -27.43 -37.87
C GLN A 229 16.92 -26.91 -38.09
#